data_AF-M2QAY3-F1
#
_entry.id   AF-M2QAY3-F1
#
_cell.length_a   1.000
_cell.length_b   1.000
_cell.length_c   1.000
_cell.angle_alpha   90.00
_cell.angle_beta   90.00
_cell.angle_gamma   90.00
#
_symmetry.space_group_name_H-M   'P 1'
#
loop_
_entity.id
_entity.type
_entity.pdbx_description
1 polymer ?
#
loop_
_entity_poly.entity_id
_entity_poly.type
_entity_poly.pdbx_seq_one_letter_code
_entity_poly.pdbx_strand_id
1 'polypeptide(L)'
;MDSDDELFDKVHDIVIDKAPVPRVWPDVSAERARRYHQEVDEIRETFDDEVDPYDTTMVSEYAEDIFEYMADLEENMMPDANYMAIQSEITWEMRQTLVDWLLQVHLRYHMLPETLWIAVNIVDRFLSKRTVSLLKLQLVGVTAMFIAAKYEEILAPSVDEFVYMTERGYTRDEILKGERIVLQVLEFKVSQYCSPYSWMRKISKADDYDIQTRTLSKFLIEVTLLDHRFLRVKPSLIAAIGMYTSRRMLGGDWNEGFVYHSGFTEEYLLPGHQLLVEKLAEKNFTNMAVCQKYAHKKFLKASLYAIEWSRLHINELAAEQMSLE
;
A
#
# COMPACT_ATOMS: atom_id res chain seq x y z
N MET A 1 -13.83 37.13 -20.20
CA MET A 1 -13.16 36.08 -20.99
C MET A 1 -11.68 36.41 -20.92
N ASP A 2 -10.92 35.47 -20.38
CA ASP A 2 -9.45 35.42 -20.31
C ASP A 2 -8.77 36.26 -19.22
N SER A 3 -8.97 35.90 -17.95
CA SER A 3 -8.03 36.27 -16.87
C SER A 3 -7.77 35.18 -15.82
N ASP A 4 -8.56 34.11 -15.79
CA ASP A 4 -8.38 32.99 -14.82
C ASP A 4 -7.66 31.77 -15.44
N ASP A 5 -7.39 31.78 -16.74
CA ASP A 5 -6.69 30.69 -17.45
C ASP A 5 -5.17 30.70 -17.23
N GLU A 6 -4.56 31.82 -16.82
CA GLU A 6 -3.10 31.92 -16.63
C GLU A 6 -2.59 31.35 -15.29
N LEU A 7 -3.47 31.04 -14.33
CA LEU A 7 -3.02 30.61 -12.99
C LEU A 7 -2.69 29.10 -12.90
N PHE A 8 -3.07 28.32 -13.91
CA PHE A 8 -2.75 26.89 -13.98
C PHE A 8 -1.47 26.57 -14.77
N ASP A 9 -0.87 27.56 -15.44
CA ASP A 9 0.22 27.36 -16.40
C ASP A 9 1.64 27.59 -15.83
N LYS A 10 1.77 27.97 -14.56
CA LYS A 10 3.08 28.05 -13.91
C LYS A 10 3.48 26.70 -13.30
N VAL A 11 3.62 25.71 -14.17
CA VAL A 11 4.23 24.43 -13.86
C VAL A 11 5.75 24.60 -14.01
N HIS A 12 6.47 24.62 -12.89
CA HIS A 12 7.92 24.57 -12.91
C HIS A 12 8.35 23.11 -12.73
N ASP A 13 8.91 22.51 -13.79
CA ASP A 13 9.64 21.25 -13.68
C ASP A 13 10.96 21.56 -12.93
N ILE A 14 10.97 21.35 -11.62
CA ILE A 14 12.17 21.50 -10.80
C ILE A 14 12.84 20.13 -10.68
N VAL A 15 14.01 19.99 -11.32
CA VAL A 15 14.90 18.83 -11.16
C VAL A 15 15.69 19.04 -9.87
N ILE A 16 15.37 18.29 -8.81
CA ILE A 16 16.15 18.30 -7.56
C ILE A 16 17.24 17.22 -7.65
N ASP A 17 18.49 17.69 -7.70
CA ASP A 17 19.71 16.86 -7.72
C ASP A 17 20.08 16.40 -6.30
N LYS A 18 19.26 15.52 -5.70
CA LYS A 18 19.64 14.72 -4.53
C LYS A 18 19.87 13.29 -5.01
N ALA A 19 21.03 12.71 -4.65
CA ALA A 19 21.33 11.32 -4.98
C ALA A 19 20.14 10.43 -4.58
N PRO A 20 19.58 9.64 -5.50
CA PRO A 20 18.38 8.87 -5.23
C PRO A 20 18.68 7.87 -4.12
N VAL A 21 17.93 7.96 -3.02
CA VAL A 21 17.92 6.89 -2.02
C VAL A 21 17.49 5.61 -2.74
N PRO A 22 18.19 4.47 -2.60
CA PRO A 22 17.86 3.25 -3.32
C PRO A 22 16.39 2.88 -3.15
N ARG A 23 15.72 2.51 -4.26
CA ARG A 23 14.36 1.96 -4.23
C ARG A 23 14.32 0.60 -3.53
N VAL A 24 15.46 -0.09 -3.43
CA VAL A 24 15.57 -1.40 -2.79
C VAL A 24 15.43 -1.24 -1.28
N TRP A 25 14.43 -1.90 -0.72
CA TRP A 25 14.18 -1.91 0.71
C TRP A 25 13.83 -3.33 1.17
N PRO A 26 14.33 -3.79 2.34
CA PRO A 26 15.34 -3.14 3.17
C PRO A 26 16.71 -3.04 2.49
N ASP A 27 17.46 -1.98 2.84
CA ASP A 27 18.85 -1.83 2.39
C ASP A 27 19.72 -2.83 3.15
N VAL A 28 20.13 -3.89 2.46
CA VAL A 28 20.90 -5.01 3.04
C VAL A 28 22.21 -5.16 2.30
N SER A 29 23.25 -5.60 3.01
CA SER A 29 24.56 -5.84 2.39
C SER A 29 24.46 -6.86 1.25
N ALA A 30 25.33 -6.75 0.24
CA ALA A 30 25.35 -7.68 -0.89
C ALA A 30 25.58 -9.15 -0.47
N GLU A 31 26.24 -9.38 0.67
CA GLU A 31 26.38 -10.70 1.27
C GLU A 31 25.05 -11.22 1.82
N ARG A 32 24.35 -10.40 2.62
CA ARG A 32 23.05 -10.75 3.21
C ARG A 32 21.99 -10.96 2.12
N ALA A 33 21.97 -10.10 1.09
CA ALA A 33 21.10 -10.25 -0.07
C ALA A 33 21.33 -11.59 -0.78
N ARG A 34 22.60 -11.97 -1.05
CA ARG A 34 22.92 -13.25 -1.69
C ARG A 34 22.49 -14.44 -0.85
N ARG A 35 22.69 -14.37 0.47
CA ARG A 35 22.22 -15.42 1.39
C ARG A 35 20.71 -15.62 1.30
N TYR A 36 19.93 -14.54 1.29
CA TYR A 36 18.47 -14.63 1.17
C TYR A 36 18.03 -15.25 -0.15
N HIS A 37 18.66 -14.88 -1.27
CA HIS A 37 18.34 -15.48 -2.56
C HIS A 37 18.67 -16.98 -2.56
N GLN A 38 19.83 -17.36 -2.03
CA GLN A 38 20.22 -18.77 -1.93
C GLN A 38 19.24 -19.59 -1.09
N GLU A 39 18.83 -19.08 0.07
CA GLU A 39 17.87 -19.75 0.95
C GLU A 39 16.51 -19.93 0.26
N VAL A 40 16.02 -18.90 -0.44
CA VAL A 40 14.76 -18.97 -1.19
C VAL A 40 14.86 -19.97 -2.35
N ASP A 41 15.97 -19.97 -3.08
CA ASP A 41 16.20 -20.88 -4.21
C ASP A 41 16.31 -22.33 -3.74
N GLU A 42 17.04 -22.60 -2.64
CA GLU A 42 17.12 -23.92 -2.02
C GLU A 42 15.74 -24.44 -1.62
N ILE A 43 14.93 -23.61 -0.96
CA ILE A 43 13.56 -23.98 -0.57
C ILE A 43 12.69 -24.23 -1.81
N ARG A 44 12.82 -23.42 -2.87
CA ARG A 44 12.07 -23.61 -4.13
C ARG A 44 12.42 -24.92 -4.83
N GLU A 45 13.65 -25.39 -4.72
CA GLU A 45 14.07 -26.67 -5.30
C GLU A 45 13.58 -27.88 -4.50
N THR A 46 13.43 -27.74 -3.17
CA THR A 46 13.10 -28.87 -2.28
C THR A 46 11.65 -28.94 -1.83
N PHE A 47 10.93 -27.81 -1.82
CA PHE A 47 9.57 -27.74 -1.30
C PHE A 47 8.58 -28.37 -2.28
N ASP A 48 7.85 -29.38 -1.81
CA ASP A 48 6.81 -30.06 -2.60
C ASP A 48 5.49 -29.31 -2.45
N ASP A 49 5.18 -28.44 -3.43
CA ASP A 49 3.88 -27.77 -3.50
C ASP A 49 2.88 -28.67 -4.22
N GLU A 50 1.93 -29.26 -3.47
CA GLU A 50 0.79 -29.96 -4.06
C GLU A 50 -0.07 -28.95 -4.85
N VAL A 51 0.17 -28.85 -6.16
CA VAL A 51 -0.62 -28.00 -7.05
C VAL A 51 -1.95 -28.68 -7.31
N ASP A 52 -3.05 -28.07 -6.88
CA ASP A 52 -4.39 -28.46 -7.33
C ASP A 52 -4.64 -27.91 -8.75
N PRO A 53 -4.65 -28.76 -9.80
CA PRO A 53 -4.90 -28.32 -11.17
C PRO A 53 -6.32 -27.78 -11.38
N TYR A 54 -7.23 -27.97 -10.42
CA TYR A 54 -8.61 -27.49 -10.48
C TYR A 54 -8.88 -26.30 -9.54
N ASP A 55 -7.85 -25.69 -8.95
CA ASP A 55 -8.01 -24.44 -8.19
C ASP A 55 -8.37 -23.27 -9.12
N THR A 56 -9.67 -23.15 -9.40
CA THR A 56 -10.26 -22.05 -10.17
C THR A 56 -10.04 -20.67 -9.56
N THR A 57 -9.67 -20.58 -8.27
CA THR A 57 -9.48 -19.31 -7.58
C THR A 57 -8.09 -18.71 -7.78
N MET A 58 -7.09 -19.55 -8.03
CA MET A 58 -5.71 -19.17 -8.34
C MET A 58 -5.37 -19.32 -9.82
N VAL A 59 -6.22 -20.00 -10.60
CA VAL A 59 -6.02 -20.23 -12.04
C VAL A 59 -4.64 -20.87 -12.28
N SER A 60 -4.42 -22.03 -11.68
CA SER A 60 -3.10 -22.67 -11.55
C SER A 60 -2.31 -22.78 -12.84
N GLU A 61 -2.95 -22.95 -14.00
CA GLU A 61 -2.33 -22.95 -15.34
C GLU A 61 -1.58 -21.66 -15.68
N TYR A 62 -2.10 -20.49 -15.27
CA TYR A 62 -1.54 -19.18 -15.60
C TYR A 62 -0.90 -18.48 -14.40
N ALA A 63 -0.92 -19.13 -13.22
CA ALA A 63 -0.53 -18.47 -11.97
C ALA A 63 0.92 -17.95 -12.02
N GLU A 64 1.86 -18.75 -12.54
CA GLU A 64 3.27 -18.37 -12.66
C GLU A 64 3.43 -17.14 -13.56
N ASP A 65 2.94 -17.21 -14.80
CA ASP A 65 2.97 -16.10 -15.78
C ASP A 65 2.31 -14.82 -15.23
N ILE A 66 1.18 -14.95 -14.53
CA ILE A 66 0.48 -13.81 -13.92
C ILE A 66 1.36 -13.16 -12.85
N PHE A 67 1.94 -13.94 -11.94
CA PHE A 67 2.76 -13.37 -10.87
C PHE A 67 4.10 -12.83 -11.36
N GLU A 68 4.69 -13.41 -12.40
CA GLU A 68 5.87 -12.87 -13.08
C GLU A 68 5.55 -11.51 -13.71
N TYR A 69 4.47 -11.43 -14.49
CA TYR A 69 4.01 -10.17 -15.08
C TYR A 69 3.66 -9.12 -14.02
N MET A 70 3.00 -9.52 -12.93
CA MET A 70 2.71 -8.62 -11.81
C MET A 70 3.98 -8.11 -11.12
N ALA A 71 5.03 -8.93 -11.02
CA ALA A 71 6.32 -8.53 -10.44
C ALA A 71 7.03 -7.47 -11.31
N ASP A 72 6.93 -7.59 -12.64
CA ASP A 72 7.42 -6.58 -13.57
C ASP A 72 6.62 -5.28 -13.48
N LEU A 73 5.29 -5.39 -13.35
CA LEU A 73 4.42 -4.23 -13.22
C LEU A 73 4.65 -3.47 -11.91
N GLU A 74 4.84 -4.16 -10.78
CA GLU A 74 4.99 -3.47 -9.50
C GLU A 74 6.22 -2.57 -9.48
N GLU A 75 7.34 -2.96 -10.11
CA GLU A 75 8.54 -2.12 -10.23
C GLU A 75 8.25 -0.81 -10.99
N ASN A 76 7.49 -0.91 -12.08
CA ASN A 76 7.18 0.22 -12.96
C ASN A 76 6.13 1.18 -12.39
N MET A 77 5.40 0.75 -11.37
CA MET A 77 4.24 1.47 -10.82
C MET A 77 4.48 2.05 -9.43
N MET A 78 5.72 2.02 -8.94
CA MET A 78 6.11 2.64 -7.67
C MET A 78 6.21 4.17 -7.77
N PRO A 79 5.63 4.94 -6.83
CA PRO A 79 5.88 6.37 -6.71
C PRO A 79 7.34 6.66 -6.31
N ASP A 80 7.76 7.92 -6.44
CA ASP A 80 9.05 8.35 -5.87
C ASP A 80 8.90 8.51 -4.35
N ALA A 81 9.54 7.63 -3.57
CA ALA A 81 9.48 7.68 -2.11
C ALA A 81 9.97 9.01 -1.49
N ASN A 82 10.68 9.86 -2.25
CA ASN A 82 11.18 11.15 -1.80
C ASN A 82 10.46 12.33 -2.46
N TYR A 83 9.29 12.14 -3.08
CA TYR A 83 8.59 13.22 -3.78
C TYR A 83 8.26 14.42 -2.88
N MET A 84 8.20 14.24 -1.56
CA MET A 84 7.99 15.37 -0.65
C MET A 84 9.13 16.40 -0.70
N ALA A 85 10.30 16.05 -1.26
CA ALA A 85 11.39 16.99 -1.49
C ALA A 85 11.05 18.09 -2.51
N ILE A 86 10.16 17.82 -3.48
CA ILE A 86 9.69 18.83 -4.45
C ILE A 86 8.45 19.59 -3.96
N GLN A 87 7.76 19.09 -2.92
CA GLN A 87 6.54 19.72 -2.40
C GLN A 87 6.89 20.88 -1.46
N SER A 88 6.41 22.08 -1.76
CA SER A 88 6.69 23.28 -0.96
C SER A 88 5.70 23.53 0.19
N GLU A 89 4.44 23.08 0.03
CA GLU A 89 3.34 23.36 0.97
C GLU A 89 2.79 22.13 1.68
N ILE A 90 3.16 20.93 1.23
CA ILE A 90 2.58 19.66 1.70
C ILE A 90 3.62 18.93 2.57
N THR A 91 3.15 18.29 3.65
CA THR A 91 3.98 17.43 4.52
C THR A 91 3.48 15.99 4.52
N TRP A 92 4.27 15.06 5.08
CA TRP A 92 3.86 13.67 5.23
C TRP A 92 2.63 13.50 6.12
N GLU A 93 2.48 14.34 7.14
CA GLU A 93 1.31 14.35 8.04
C GLU A 93 0.04 14.80 7.30
N MET A 94 0.17 15.75 6.37
CA MET A 94 -0.94 16.18 5.51
C MET A 94 -1.34 15.06 4.52
N ARG A 95 -0.37 14.34 3.95
CA ARG A 95 -0.63 13.12 3.16
C ARG A 95 -1.35 12.07 3.99
N GLN A 96 -0.89 11.77 5.21
CA GLN A 96 -1.55 10.81 6.10
C GLN A 96 -3.00 11.22 6.38
N THR A 97 -3.24 12.51 6.61
CA THR A 97 -4.60 13.05 6.83
C THR A 97 -5.48 12.88 5.59
N LEU A 98 -4.95 13.13 4.39
CA LEU A 98 -5.65 12.90 3.14
C LEU A 98 -6.00 11.42 2.96
N VAL A 99 -5.04 10.50 3.17
CA VAL A 99 -5.26 9.07 2.99
C VAL A 99 -6.27 8.52 3.99
N ASP A 100 -6.22 8.96 5.25
CA ASP A 100 -7.22 8.61 6.25
C ASP A 100 -8.63 9.06 5.82
N TRP A 101 -8.74 10.29 5.30
CA TRP A 101 -9.99 10.81 4.75
C TRP A 101 -10.48 10.02 3.53
N LEU A 102 -9.58 9.65 2.60
CA LEU A 102 -9.93 8.79 1.46
C LEU A 102 -10.44 7.42 1.90
N LEU A 103 -9.89 6.86 2.97
CA LEU A 103 -10.37 5.60 3.54
C LEU A 103 -11.81 5.75 4.07
N GLN A 104 -12.13 6.87 4.71
CA GLN A 104 -13.50 7.18 5.15
C GLN A 104 -14.46 7.29 3.95
N VAL A 105 -14.05 7.94 2.86
CA VAL A 105 -14.83 8.03 1.61
C VAL A 105 -15.07 6.64 1.01
N HIS A 106 -14.01 5.84 0.86
CA HIS A 106 -14.09 4.47 0.37
C HIS A 106 -15.09 3.63 1.20
N LEU A 107 -15.08 3.78 2.53
CA LEU A 107 -16.02 3.08 3.41
C LEU A 107 -17.46 3.54 3.26
N ARG A 108 -17.68 4.85 3.11
CA ARG A 108 -19.02 5.43 2.97
C ARG A 108 -19.74 4.96 1.71
N TYR A 109 -19.00 4.78 0.63
CA TYR A 109 -19.52 4.33 -0.67
C TYR A 109 -19.41 2.82 -0.88
N HIS A 110 -18.92 2.07 0.12
CA HIS A 110 -18.78 0.62 0.06
C HIS A 110 -17.97 0.14 -1.16
N MET A 111 -16.94 0.89 -1.52
CA MET A 111 -16.03 0.55 -2.62
C MET A 111 -15.20 -0.70 -2.29
N LEU A 112 -14.67 -1.33 -3.34
CA LEU A 112 -13.70 -2.41 -3.23
C LEU A 112 -12.39 -1.89 -2.61
N PRO A 113 -11.70 -2.69 -1.77
CA PRO A 113 -10.38 -2.34 -1.26
C PRO A 113 -9.38 -1.99 -2.37
N GLU A 114 -9.44 -2.69 -3.50
CA GLU A 114 -8.64 -2.46 -4.69
C GLU A 114 -8.75 -1.01 -5.19
N THR A 115 -9.95 -0.44 -5.16
CA THR A 115 -10.21 0.97 -5.52
C THR A 115 -9.42 1.93 -4.64
N LEU A 116 -9.35 1.69 -3.32
CA LEU A 116 -8.56 2.53 -2.39
C LEU A 116 -7.06 2.44 -2.70
N TRP A 117 -6.55 1.23 -2.95
CA TRP A 117 -5.14 1.02 -3.27
C TRP A 117 -4.73 1.72 -4.56
N ILE A 118 -5.55 1.61 -5.61
CA ILE A 118 -5.33 2.31 -6.88
C ILE A 118 -5.38 3.83 -6.66
N ALA A 119 -6.37 4.33 -5.92
CA ALA A 119 -6.51 5.76 -5.63
C ALA A 119 -5.27 6.34 -4.93
N VAL A 120 -4.77 5.67 -3.88
CA VAL A 120 -3.58 6.14 -3.15
C VAL A 120 -2.33 6.08 -4.05
N ASN A 121 -2.17 5.02 -4.86
CA ASN A 121 -1.07 4.95 -5.83
C ASN A 121 -1.12 6.10 -6.86
N ILE A 122 -2.31 6.46 -7.36
CA ILE A 122 -2.51 7.60 -8.25
C ILE A 122 -2.08 8.90 -7.55
N VAL A 123 -2.50 9.12 -6.30
CA VAL A 123 -2.11 10.30 -5.52
C VAL A 123 -0.59 10.40 -5.42
N ASP A 124 0.08 9.35 -4.97
CA ASP A 124 1.52 9.38 -4.73
C ASP A 124 2.33 9.55 -6.03
N ARG A 125 1.94 8.87 -7.12
CA ARG A 125 2.59 9.03 -8.43
C ARG A 125 2.34 10.40 -9.05
N PHE A 126 1.18 10.99 -8.82
CA PHE A 126 0.88 12.34 -9.27
C PHE A 126 1.73 13.37 -8.50
N LEU A 127 1.80 13.26 -7.17
CA LEU A 127 2.63 14.10 -6.31
C LEU A 127 4.14 13.88 -6.56
N SER A 128 4.53 12.75 -7.13
CA SER A 128 5.90 12.50 -7.61
C SER A 128 6.30 13.36 -8.82
N LYS A 129 5.34 13.80 -9.63
CA LYS A 129 5.60 14.54 -10.88
C LYS A 129 5.15 16.00 -10.83
N ARG A 130 4.30 16.38 -9.87
CA ARG A 130 3.67 17.70 -9.80
C ARG A 130 3.68 18.24 -8.39
N THR A 131 4.12 19.49 -8.26
CA THR A 131 3.98 20.28 -7.03
C THR A 131 2.53 20.72 -6.87
N VAL A 132 1.94 20.51 -5.70
CA VAL A 132 0.54 20.82 -5.44
C VAL A 132 0.44 21.75 -4.23
N SER A 133 -0.44 22.74 -4.30
CA SER A 133 -0.74 23.59 -3.14
C SER A 133 -1.61 22.87 -2.14
N LEU A 134 -1.51 23.24 -0.86
CA LEU A 134 -2.30 22.61 0.21
C LEU A 134 -3.81 22.66 -0.08
N LEU A 135 -4.29 23.77 -0.65
CA LEU A 135 -5.70 23.99 -0.99
C LEU A 135 -6.23 23.04 -2.07
N LYS A 136 -5.35 22.48 -2.90
CA LYS A 136 -5.71 21.56 -3.99
C LYS A 136 -5.38 20.09 -3.68
N LEU A 137 -4.77 19.80 -2.53
CA LEU A 137 -4.42 18.43 -2.13
C LEU A 137 -5.65 17.52 -2.01
N GLN A 138 -6.74 18.01 -1.38
CA GLN A 138 -7.98 17.23 -1.29
C GLN A 138 -8.61 17.00 -2.68
N LEU A 139 -8.60 18.01 -3.57
CA LEU A 139 -9.06 17.85 -4.96
C LEU A 139 -8.30 16.74 -5.69
N VAL A 140 -6.98 16.65 -5.52
CA VAL A 140 -6.16 15.56 -6.09
C VAL A 140 -6.61 14.21 -5.55
N GLY A 141 -6.80 14.07 -4.23
CA GLY A 141 -7.25 12.81 -3.63
C GLY A 141 -8.63 12.36 -4.13
N VAL A 142 -9.58 13.28 -4.21
CA VAL A 142 -10.95 13.02 -4.70
C VAL A 142 -10.94 12.61 -6.15
N THR A 143 -10.17 13.33 -6.96
CA THR A 143 -10.00 13.03 -8.39
C THR A 143 -9.36 11.65 -8.57
N ALA A 144 -8.35 11.31 -7.78
CA ALA A 144 -7.71 10.00 -7.82
C ALA A 144 -8.69 8.87 -7.44
N MET A 145 -9.51 9.07 -6.41
CA MET A 145 -10.57 8.12 -6.04
C MET A 145 -11.64 7.99 -7.13
N PHE A 146 -12.01 9.09 -7.79
CA PHE A 146 -12.95 9.06 -8.92
C PHE A 146 -12.41 8.27 -10.11
N ILE A 147 -11.13 8.46 -10.46
CA ILE A 147 -10.46 7.70 -11.52
C ILE A 147 -10.39 6.21 -11.15
N ALA A 148 -9.97 5.89 -9.92
CA ALA A 148 -9.89 4.52 -9.44
C ALA A 148 -11.26 3.83 -9.45
N ALA A 149 -12.31 4.51 -8.98
CA ALA A 149 -13.65 3.97 -8.95
C ALA A 149 -14.18 3.67 -10.36
N LYS A 150 -13.93 4.54 -11.34
CA LYS A 150 -14.30 4.27 -12.74
C LYS A 150 -13.55 3.08 -13.35
N TYR A 151 -12.37 2.76 -12.82
CA TYR A 151 -11.56 1.66 -13.32
C TYR A 151 -11.99 0.32 -12.70
N GLU A 152 -12.18 0.29 -11.38
CA GLU A 152 -12.32 -0.95 -10.62
C GLU A 152 -13.78 -1.30 -10.28
N GLU A 153 -14.65 -0.32 -10.08
CA GLU A 153 -16.03 -0.57 -9.67
C GLU A 153 -16.92 -0.94 -10.86
N ILE A 154 -17.79 -1.95 -10.67
CA ILE A 154 -18.85 -2.28 -11.64
C ILE A 154 -19.78 -1.08 -11.84
N LEU A 155 -20.11 -0.39 -10.75
CA LEU A 155 -20.96 0.80 -10.73
C LEU A 155 -20.26 1.94 -9.99
N ALA A 156 -19.39 2.65 -10.71
CA ALA A 156 -18.70 3.80 -10.17
C ALA A 156 -19.68 4.93 -9.76
N PRO A 157 -19.48 5.59 -8.59
CA PRO A 157 -20.26 6.76 -8.22
C PRO A 157 -20.14 7.88 -9.25
N SER A 158 -21.21 8.64 -9.44
CA SER A 158 -21.19 9.78 -10.37
C SER A 158 -20.29 10.90 -9.87
N VAL A 159 -19.83 11.78 -10.76
CA VAL A 159 -19.06 12.96 -10.34
C VAL A 159 -19.84 13.85 -9.36
N ASP A 160 -21.18 13.86 -9.42
CA ASP A 160 -22.01 14.63 -8.49
C ASP A 160 -21.96 14.06 -7.07
N GLU A 161 -21.79 12.74 -6.91
CA GLU A 161 -21.50 12.11 -5.61
C GLU A 161 -20.14 12.56 -5.07
N PHE A 162 -19.12 12.70 -5.93
CA PHE A 162 -17.80 13.24 -5.56
C PHE A 162 -17.84 14.74 -5.22
N VAL A 163 -18.72 15.52 -5.84
CA VAL A 163 -19.00 16.91 -5.42
C VAL A 163 -19.70 16.92 -4.04
N TYR A 164 -20.64 16.01 -3.82
CA TYR A 164 -21.37 15.93 -2.55
C TYR A 164 -20.48 15.53 -1.38
N MET A 165 -19.59 14.54 -1.55
CA MET A 165 -18.69 14.07 -0.48
C MET A 165 -17.66 15.12 -0.03
N THR A 166 -17.34 16.07 -0.90
CA THR A 166 -16.44 17.20 -0.58
C THR A 166 -17.19 18.37 0.04
N GLU A 167 -18.43 18.15 0.48
CA GLU A 167 -19.33 19.18 1.01
C GLU A 167 -19.50 20.37 0.05
N ARG A 168 -19.44 20.08 -1.27
CA ARG A 168 -19.44 21.09 -2.36
C ARG A 168 -18.26 22.06 -2.30
N GLY A 169 -17.15 21.66 -1.68
CA GLY A 169 -15.90 22.41 -1.69
C GLY A 169 -15.27 22.53 -3.08
N TYR A 170 -15.67 21.65 -4.01
CA TYR A 170 -15.24 21.69 -5.41
C TYR A 170 -16.42 21.54 -6.36
N THR A 171 -16.30 22.17 -7.53
CA THR A 171 -17.28 22.06 -8.61
C THR A 171 -17.06 20.81 -9.45
N ARG A 172 -18.11 20.38 -10.17
CA ARG A 172 -18.03 19.30 -11.16
C ARG A 172 -16.91 19.55 -12.19
N ASP A 173 -16.81 20.78 -12.68
CA ASP A 173 -15.82 21.14 -13.69
C ASP A 173 -14.39 21.08 -13.16
N GLU A 174 -14.16 21.42 -11.89
CA GLU A 174 -12.85 21.28 -11.25
C GLU A 174 -12.42 19.82 -11.15
N ILE A 175 -13.33 18.91 -10.75
CA ILE A 175 -13.03 17.47 -10.68
C ILE A 175 -12.73 16.92 -12.09
N LEU A 176 -13.54 17.28 -13.09
CA LEU A 176 -13.33 16.84 -14.47
C LEU A 176 -12.08 17.46 -15.12
N LYS A 177 -11.68 18.67 -14.72
CA LYS A 177 -10.40 19.27 -15.13
C LYS A 177 -9.23 18.56 -14.44
N GLY A 178 -9.33 18.32 -13.14
CA GLY A 178 -8.36 17.54 -12.37
C GLY A 178 -8.13 16.17 -12.96
N GLU A 179 -9.21 15.47 -13.33
CA GLU A 179 -9.14 14.13 -13.93
C GLU A 179 -8.29 14.11 -15.18
N ARG A 180 -8.52 15.06 -16.10
CA ARG A 180 -7.76 15.17 -17.34
C ARG A 180 -6.27 15.39 -17.06
N ILE A 181 -5.96 16.27 -16.10
CA ILE A 181 -4.58 16.58 -15.72
C ILE A 181 -3.89 15.35 -15.11
N VAL A 182 -4.55 14.66 -14.16
CA VAL A 182 -4.01 13.46 -13.52
C VAL A 182 -3.74 12.36 -14.54
N LEU A 183 -4.71 12.08 -15.42
CA LEU A 183 -4.55 11.06 -16.47
C LEU A 183 -3.43 11.40 -17.46
N GLN A 184 -3.29 12.66 -17.85
CA GLN A 184 -2.20 13.11 -18.72
C GLN A 184 -0.83 12.96 -18.06
N VAL A 185 -0.69 13.39 -16.80
CA VAL A 185 0.57 13.30 -16.04
C VAL A 185 1.00 11.84 -15.80
N LEU A 186 0.02 10.95 -15.61
CA LEU A 186 0.25 9.52 -15.44
C LEU A 186 0.27 8.74 -16.75
N GLU A 187 0.18 9.40 -17.91
CA GLU A 187 0.17 8.76 -19.24
C GLU A 187 -0.89 7.66 -19.35
N PHE A 188 -2.05 7.86 -18.70
CA PHE A 188 -3.15 6.88 -18.60
C PHE A 188 -2.76 5.52 -18.01
N LYS A 189 -1.61 5.40 -17.33
CA LYS A 189 -1.18 4.20 -16.62
C LYS A 189 -1.88 4.12 -15.26
N VAL A 190 -3.15 3.71 -15.26
CA VAL A 190 -3.99 3.55 -14.06
C VAL A 190 -4.03 2.09 -13.60
N SER A 191 -4.35 1.18 -14.53
CA SER A 191 -4.62 -0.24 -14.30
C SER A 191 -3.44 -1.10 -13.87
N GLN A 192 -2.23 -0.62 -14.16
CA GLN A 192 -1.00 -1.41 -14.04
C GLN A 192 -0.57 -1.60 -12.58
N TYR A 193 -1.18 -0.89 -11.63
CA TYR A 193 -0.85 -1.04 -10.22
C TYR A 193 -1.50 -2.30 -9.65
N CYS A 194 -0.68 -3.24 -9.21
CA CYS A 194 -1.12 -4.45 -8.56
C CYS A 194 -1.16 -4.23 -7.04
N SER A 195 -2.29 -4.50 -6.39
CA SER A 195 -2.45 -4.33 -4.94
C SER A 195 -1.85 -5.50 -4.15
N PRO A 196 -1.41 -5.30 -2.89
CA PRO A 196 -0.83 -6.37 -2.07
C PRO A 196 -1.74 -7.59 -1.85
N TYR A 197 -3.06 -7.47 -2.05
CA TYR A 197 -4.01 -8.57 -1.81
C TYR A 197 -3.77 -9.80 -2.69
N SER A 198 -3.31 -9.62 -3.93
CA SER A 198 -3.05 -10.74 -4.85
C SER A 198 -1.86 -11.57 -4.36
N TRP A 199 -0.76 -10.93 -3.96
CA TRP A 199 0.37 -11.63 -3.34
C TRP A 199 0.01 -12.21 -1.98
N MET A 200 -0.76 -11.50 -1.16
CA MET A 200 -1.23 -12.04 0.13
C MET A 200 -2.04 -13.32 -0.08
N ARG A 201 -2.86 -13.39 -1.13
CA ARG A 201 -3.60 -14.61 -1.50
C ARG A 201 -2.66 -15.75 -1.86
N LYS A 202 -1.62 -15.51 -2.65
CA LYS A 202 -0.56 -16.50 -2.95
C LYS A 202 0.13 -17.00 -1.67
N ILE A 203 0.53 -16.09 -0.79
CA ILE A 203 1.21 -16.41 0.48
C ILE A 203 0.30 -17.22 1.42
N SER A 204 -1.01 -16.96 1.40
CA SER A 204 -1.99 -17.68 2.22
C SER A 204 -2.13 -19.17 1.85
N LYS A 205 -1.54 -19.64 0.76
CA LYS A 205 -1.49 -21.08 0.48
C LYS A 205 -0.62 -21.82 1.51
N ALA A 206 0.37 -21.15 2.11
CA ALA A 206 1.27 -21.71 3.12
C ALA A 206 0.58 -22.14 4.43
N ASP A 207 -0.60 -21.61 4.74
CA ASP A 207 -1.36 -21.89 5.96
C ASP A 207 -2.81 -22.30 5.69
N ASP A 208 -3.06 -22.88 4.51
CA ASP A 208 -4.40 -23.33 4.08
C ASP A 208 -5.47 -22.24 4.19
N TYR A 209 -5.07 -21.00 3.88
CA TYR A 209 -5.92 -19.81 3.89
C TYR A 209 -6.53 -19.46 5.26
N ASP A 210 -5.75 -19.60 6.34
CA ASP A 210 -6.21 -19.32 7.70
C ASP A 210 -6.89 -17.94 7.82
N ILE A 211 -8.13 -17.95 8.32
CA ILE A 211 -8.99 -16.77 8.34
C ILE A 211 -8.46 -15.73 9.32
N GLN A 212 -7.88 -16.14 10.45
CA GLN A 212 -7.35 -15.22 11.46
C GLN A 212 -6.15 -14.47 10.91
N THR A 213 -5.20 -15.20 10.35
CA THR A 213 -3.97 -14.67 9.74
C THR A 213 -4.30 -13.73 8.59
N ARG A 214 -5.19 -14.13 7.68
CA ARG A 214 -5.59 -13.29 6.56
C ARG A 214 -6.32 -12.03 7.01
N THR A 215 -7.26 -12.13 7.96
CA THR A 215 -8.03 -10.96 8.41
C THR A 215 -7.14 -9.92 9.07
N LEU A 216 -6.20 -10.37 9.90
CA LEU A 216 -5.23 -9.51 10.57
C LEU A 216 -4.19 -8.95 9.58
N SER A 217 -3.68 -9.76 8.65
CA SER A 217 -2.81 -9.30 7.57
C SER A 217 -3.47 -8.20 6.72
N LYS A 218 -4.74 -8.36 6.33
CA LYS A 218 -5.50 -7.32 5.60
C LYS A 218 -5.55 -5.98 6.33
N PHE A 219 -5.69 -6.00 7.66
CA PHE A 219 -5.61 -4.79 8.47
C PHE A 219 -4.21 -4.18 8.39
N LEU A 220 -3.18 -4.99 8.64
CA LEU A 220 -1.78 -4.56 8.70
C LEU A 220 -1.30 -3.95 7.38
N ILE A 221 -1.62 -4.55 6.24
CA ILE A 221 -1.27 -3.98 4.93
C ILE A 221 -2.01 -2.67 4.66
N GLU A 222 -3.24 -2.47 5.14
CA GLU A 222 -3.92 -1.18 4.98
C GLU A 222 -3.32 -0.09 5.89
N VAL A 223 -2.71 -0.46 7.02
CA VAL A 223 -1.95 0.48 7.86
C VAL A 223 -0.76 1.07 7.10
N THR A 224 -0.13 0.31 6.19
CA THR A 224 1.02 0.81 5.42
C THR A 224 0.64 1.95 4.47
N LEU A 225 -0.63 2.09 4.08
CA LEU A 225 -1.11 3.23 3.28
C LEU A 225 -0.92 4.57 4.02
N LEU A 226 -1.01 4.56 5.36
CA LEU A 226 -0.93 5.77 6.19
C LEU A 226 0.51 6.22 6.45
N ASP A 227 1.48 5.32 6.39
CA ASP A 227 2.86 5.58 6.76
C ASP A 227 3.75 5.69 5.51
N HIS A 228 4.30 6.87 5.28
CA HIS A 228 5.12 7.18 4.11
C HIS A 228 6.41 6.35 4.04
N ARG A 229 6.87 5.75 5.15
CA ARG A 229 8.05 4.87 5.18
C ARG A 229 7.86 3.65 4.27
N PHE A 230 6.61 3.21 4.06
CA PHE A 230 6.27 2.09 3.18
C PHE A 230 6.19 2.45 1.69
N LEU A 231 6.32 3.72 1.29
CA LEU A 231 6.25 4.11 -0.14
C LEU A 231 7.36 3.50 -1.00
N ARG A 232 8.48 3.11 -0.39
CA ARG A 232 9.61 2.44 -1.05
C ARG A 232 9.43 0.91 -1.12
N VAL A 233 8.43 0.37 -0.43
CA VAL A 233 8.26 -1.07 -0.25
C VAL A 233 7.32 -1.58 -1.33
N LYS A 234 7.76 -2.58 -2.10
CA LYS A 234 6.95 -3.18 -3.16
C LYS A 234 5.67 -3.80 -2.60
N PRO A 235 4.55 -3.78 -3.34
CA PRO A 235 3.31 -4.45 -2.96
C PRO A 235 3.48 -5.93 -2.57
N SER A 236 4.31 -6.69 -3.29
CA SER A 236 4.66 -8.08 -2.95
C SER A 236 5.26 -8.21 -1.55
N LEU A 237 6.20 -7.32 -1.21
CA LEU A 237 6.86 -7.26 0.09
C LEU A 237 5.92 -6.73 1.19
N ILE A 238 5.05 -5.77 0.89
CA ILE A 238 4.00 -5.31 1.82
C ILE A 238 3.10 -6.50 2.22
N ALA A 239 2.71 -7.33 1.24
CA ALA A 239 1.91 -8.52 1.50
C ALA A 239 2.62 -9.51 2.42
N ALA A 240 3.91 -9.77 2.17
CA ALA A 240 4.74 -10.64 3.00
C ALA A 240 4.91 -10.09 4.43
N ILE A 241 5.21 -8.80 4.59
CA ILE A 241 5.32 -8.14 5.90
C ILE A 241 4.01 -8.23 6.68
N GLY A 242 2.86 -8.01 6.02
CA GLY A 242 1.55 -8.12 6.64
C GLY A 242 1.23 -9.54 7.13
N MET A 243 1.51 -10.56 6.29
CA MET A 243 1.33 -11.97 6.64
C MET A 243 2.28 -12.38 7.78
N TYR A 244 3.56 -12.02 7.69
CA TYR A 244 4.56 -12.31 8.70
C TYR A 244 4.20 -11.68 10.06
N THR A 245 3.86 -10.40 10.06
CA THR A 245 3.46 -9.69 11.28
C THR A 245 2.21 -10.31 11.90
N SER A 246 1.24 -10.70 11.07
CA SER A 246 0.04 -11.40 11.53
C SER A 246 0.38 -12.75 12.18
N ARG A 247 1.25 -13.54 11.55
CA ARG A 247 1.72 -14.83 12.08
C ARG A 247 2.41 -14.66 13.43
N ARG A 248 3.35 -13.72 13.53
CA ARG A 248 4.05 -13.39 14.79
C ARG A 248 3.09 -12.99 15.90
N MET A 249 2.07 -12.18 15.60
CA MET A 249 1.06 -11.79 16.58
C MET A 249 0.27 -13.01 17.09
N LEU A 250 -0.11 -13.92 16.18
CA LEU A 250 -0.88 -15.12 16.47
C LEU A 250 -0.03 -16.29 17.02
N GLY A 251 1.28 -16.12 17.22
CA GLY A 251 2.19 -17.15 17.73
C GLY A 251 2.61 -18.19 16.69
N GLY A 252 2.47 -17.88 15.40
CA GLY A 252 2.94 -18.70 14.29
C GLY A 252 4.36 -18.37 13.84
N ASP A 253 5.02 -19.33 13.21
CA ASP A 253 6.33 -19.23 12.57
C ASP A 253 6.24 -18.82 11.09
N TRP A 254 7.39 -18.43 10.51
CA TRP A 254 7.58 -18.19 9.08
C TRP A 254 8.35 -19.37 8.46
N ASN A 255 7.64 -20.48 8.26
CA ASN A 255 8.20 -21.74 7.79
C ASN A 255 8.55 -21.75 6.28
N GLU A 256 9.10 -22.87 5.79
CA GLU A 256 9.50 -23.06 4.39
C GLU A 256 8.36 -22.79 3.39
N GLY A 257 7.11 -23.14 3.72
CA GLY A 257 5.96 -22.85 2.84
C GLY A 257 5.70 -21.36 2.67
N PHE A 258 5.87 -20.57 3.73
CA PHE A 258 5.78 -19.11 3.64
C PHE A 258 6.93 -18.53 2.82
N VAL A 259 8.15 -19.03 2.99
CA VAL A 259 9.31 -18.59 2.19
C VAL A 259 9.10 -18.94 0.72
N TYR A 260 8.63 -20.15 0.42
CA TYR A 260 8.31 -20.62 -0.93
C TYR A 260 7.30 -19.71 -1.64
N HIS A 261 6.13 -19.48 -1.02
CA HIS A 261 5.06 -18.72 -1.66
C HIS A 261 5.30 -17.21 -1.70
N SER A 262 6.01 -16.66 -0.71
CA SER A 262 6.32 -15.22 -0.65
C SER A 262 7.57 -14.82 -1.43
N GLY A 263 8.56 -15.71 -1.50
CA GLY A 263 9.91 -15.38 -1.99
C GLY A 263 10.75 -14.56 -1.00
N PHE A 264 10.38 -14.49 0.28
CA PHE A 264 11.09 -13.70 1.29
C PHE A 264 11.40 -14.53 2.55
N THR A 265 12.62 -14.39 3.05
CA THR A 265 13.08 -14.98 4.31
C THR A 265 12.57 -14.17 5.51
N GLU A 266 12.46 -14.81 6.70
CA GLU A 266 12.00 -14.14 7.93
C GLU A 266 12.83 -12.88 8.23
N GLU A 267 14.15 -13.00 8.13
CA GLU A 267 15.10 -11.94 8.45
C GLU A 267 14.95 -10.71 7.53
N TYR A 268 14.52 -10.91 6.28
CA TYR A 268 14.23 -9.83 5.33
C TYR A 268 12.98 -9.03 5.70
N LEU A 269 12.03 -9.64 6.41
CA LEU A 269 10.74 -9.04 6.78
C LEU A 269 10.78 -8.28 8.11
N LEU A 270 11.78 -8.53 8.96
CA LEU A 270 11.91 -7.93 10.29
C LEU A 270 11.86 -6.40 10.32
N PRO A 271 12.55 -5.66 9.42
CA PRO A 271 12.47 -4.20 9.43
C PRO A 271 11.03 -3.70 9.22
N GLY A 272 10.23 -4.39 8.41
CA GLY A 272 8.87 -3.96 8.06
C GLY A 272 7.89 -4.26 9.17
N HIS A 273 8.11 -5.42 9.80
CA HIS A 273 7.43 -5.79 11.02
C HIS A 273 7.61 -4.74 12.12
N GLN A 274 8.86 -4.30 12.36
CA GLN A 274 9.17 -3.26 13.35
C GLN A 274 8.45 -1.94 13.03
N LEU A 275 8.53 -1.46 11.78
CA LEU A 275 7.86 -0.23 11.35
C LEU A 275 6.34 -0.29 11.56
N LEU A 276 5.71 -1.45 11.28
CA LEU A 276 4.29 -1.65 11.56
C LEU A 276 3.99 -1.58 13.05
N VAL A 277 4.73 -2.30 13.89
CA VAL A 277 4.52 -2.31 15.34
C VAL A 277 4.70 -0.92 15.95
N GLU A 278 5.71 -0.18 15.52
CA GLU A 278 5.91 1.23 15.89
C GLU A 278 4.68 2.07 15.52
N LYS A 279 4.20 1.94 14.28
CA LYS A 279 3.03 2.70 13.79
C LYS A 279 1.78 2.40 14.61
N LEU A 280 1.53 1.14 14.92
CA LEU A 280 0.39 0.69 15.72
C LEU A 280 0.45 1.17 17.18
N ALA A 281 1.66 1.37 17.73
CA ALA A 281 1.87 1.82 19.10
C ALA A 281 1.71 3.35 19.28
N GLU A 282 1.64 4.13 18.21
CA GLU A 282 1.42 5.58 18.28
C GLU A 282 0.15 5.93 19.08
N LYS A 283 0.24 6.95 19.96
CA LYS A 283 -0.83 7.31 20.91
C LYS A 283 -2.17 7.60 20.24
N ASN A 284 -2.15 8.27 19.08
CA ASN A 284 -3.35 8.73 18.38
C ASN A 284 -3.78 7.80 17.23
N PHE A 285 -3.09 6.66 17.04
CA PHE A 285 -3.38 5.76 15.93
C PHE A 285 -4.78 5.13 16.00
N THR A 286 -5.31 4.93 17.20
CA THR A 286 -6.66 4.38 17.43
C THR A 286 -7.78 5.21 16.81
N ASN A 287 -7.55 6.50 16.54
CA ASN A 287 -8.55 7.40 15.98
C ASN A 287 -8.68 7.29 14.45
N MET A 288 -7.69 6.67 13.78
CA MET A 288 -7.65 6.53 12.33
C MET A 288 -8.83 5.69 11.83
N ALA A 289 -9.33 6.00 10.64
CA ALA A 289 -10.46 5.33 10.02
C ALA A 289 -10.20 3.84 9.75
N VAL A 290 -8.94 3.45 9.48
CA VAL A 290 -8.54 2.04 9.33
C VAL A 290 -8.80 1.26 10.62
N CYS A 291 -8.57 1.86 11.79
CA CYS A 291 -8.82 1.23 13.09
C CYS A 291 -10.30 1.01 13.30
N GLN A 292 -11.13 2.00 12.95
CA GLN A 292 -12.58 1.93 13.05
C GLN A 292 -13.15 0.86 12.11
N LYS A 293 -12.65 0.77 10.87
CA LYS A 293 -12.99 -0.26 9.88
C LYS A 293 -12.82 -1.65 10.48
N TYR A 294 -11.62 -1.94 10.99
CA TYR A 294 -11.21 -3.27 11.46
C TYR A 294 -11.58 -3.57 12.92
N ALA A 295 -12.17 -2.62 13.64
CA ALA A 295 -12.73 -2.86 14.98
C ALA A 295 -14.06 -3.62 14.93
N HIS A 296 -14.70 -3.70 13.76
CA HIS A 296 -15.97 -4.39 13.59
C HIS A 296 -15.83 -5.91 13.73
N LYS A 297 -16.85 -6.59 14.28
CA LYS A 297 -16.87 -8.06 14.46
C LYS A 297 -16.62 -8.84 13.15
N LYS A 298 -17.04 -8.28 12.01
CA LYS A 298 -16.80 -8.85 10.67
C LYS A 298 -15.32 -9.04 10.34
N PHE A 299 -14.45 -8.27 10.97
CA PHE A 299 -12.99 -8.35 10.83
C PHE A 299 -12.34 -8.88 12.11
N LEU A 300 -13.06 -9.69 12.90
CA LEU A 300 -12.54 -10.30 14.12
C LEU A 300 -11.98 -9.31 15.16
N LYS A 301 -12.38 -8.04 15.08
CA LYS A 301 -11.80 -6.94 15.88
C LYS A 301 -10.27 -6.84 15.73
N ALA A 302 -9.74 -7.16 14.54
CA ALA A 302 -8.31 -7.26 14.28
C ALA A 302 -7.53 -6.00 14.69
N SER A 303 -8.08 -4.80 14.49
CA SER A 303 -7.39 -3.56 14.88
C SER A 303 -7.20 -3.44 16.40
N LEU A 304 -8.20 -3.82 17.20
CA LEU A 304 -8.10 -3.77 18.67
C LEU A 304 -7.02 -4.72 19.17
N TYR A 305 -7.03 -5.94 18.64
CA TYR A 305 -6.05 -6.97 18.96
C TYR A 305 -4.62 -6.56 18.58
N ALA A 306 -4.41 -6.10 17.34
CA ALA A 306 -3.09 -5.72 16.84
C ALA A 306 -2.48 -4.53 17.61
N ILE A 307 -3.30 -3.54 17.97
CA ILE A 307 -2.85 -2.37 18.73
C ILE A 307 -2.48 -2.75 20.17
N GLU A 308 -3.30 -3.59 20.81
CA GLU A 308 -2.99 -4.11 22.15
C GLU A 308 -1.69 -4.92 22.14
N TRP A 309 -1.54 -5.84 21.19
CA TRP A 309 -0.34 -6.64 21.02
C TRP A 309 0.90 -5.76 20.81
N SER A 310 0.80 -4.76 19.92
CA SER A 310 1.93 -3.88 19.59
C SER A 310 2.41 -3.06 20.79
N ARG A 311 1.48 -2.57 21.63
CA ARG A 311 1.83 -1.81 22.84
C ARG A 311 2.53 -2.65 23.91
N LEU A 312 2.25 -3.96 23.96
CA LEU A 312 2.90 -4.88 24.89
C LEU A 312 4.33 -5.23 24.44
N HIS A 313 4.56 -5.40 23.14
CA HIS A 313 5.82 -5.93 22.61
C HIS A 313 6.79 -4.88 22.05
N ILE A 314 6.39 -3.60 21.94
CA ILE A 314 7.26 -2.56 21.37
C ILE A 314 8.60 -2.39 22.10
N ASN A 315 8.61 -2.54 23.43
CA ASN A 315 9.83 -2.39 24.21
C ASN A 315 10.79 -3.59 24.03
N GLU A 316 10.25 -4.78 23.81
CA GLU A 316 11.03 -6.00 23.55
C GLU A 316 11.67 -5.93 22.16
N LEU A 317 10.89 -5.55 21.16
CA LEU A 317 11.35 -5.37 19.78
C LEU A 317 12.42 -4.28 19.66
N ALA A 318 12.28 -3.17 20.42
CA ALA A 318 13.30 -2.14 20.47
C ALA A 318 14.62 -2.64 21.09
N ALA A 319 14.55 -3.56 22.06
CA ALA A 319 15.74 -4.17 22.66
C ALA A 319 16.41 -5.20 21.72
N GLU A 320 15.63 -5.97 20.96
CA GLU A 320 16.14 -6.89 19.93
C GLU A 320 16.89 -6.15 18.82
N GLN A 321 16.37 -5.00 18.39
CA GLN A 321 16.99 -4.17 17.35
C GLN A 321 18.38 -3.65 17.76
N MET A 322 18.55 -3.23 19.02
CA MET A 322 19.86 -2.81 19.56
C MET A 322 20.89 -3.94 19.66
N SER A 323 20.45 -5.20 19.57
CA SER A 323 21.35 -6.37 19.61
C SER A 323 21.77 -6.87 18.24
N LEU A 324 21.11 -6.40 17.16
CA LEU A 324 21.33 -6.79 15.77
C LEU A 324 22.12 -5.76 14.94
N GLU A 325 22.31 -4.54 15.47
CA GLU A 325 23.19 -3.48 14.91
C GLU A 325 24.63 -3.59 15.43
#